data_AF-A0A183I589-F1
#
_entry.id   AF-A0A183I589-F1
#
_cell.length_a   1.000
_cell.length_b   1.000
_cell.length_c   1.000
_cell.angle_alpha   90.00
_cell.angle_beta   90.00
_cell.angle_gamma   90.00
#
_symmetry.space_group_name_H-M   'P 1'
#
loop_
_entity.id
_entity.type
_entity.pdbx_description
1 polymer ?
#
loop_
_entity_poly.entity_id
_entity_poly.type
_entity_poly.pdbx_seq_one_letter_code
_entity_poly.pdbx_strand_id
1 'polypeptide(L)'
;MDERRAGTRVFKKTSPNGKITTYLGKRDFIDHGDFVDLIDGMVLIDEDYIKENRKITAYLLAAFRYGREDLDVLGLTFRKDLISQTFQVYPVDTLHLRPLTRLQERLKKKLGNNAYPFWFEIPTHSASSVTLQPAQGDTGKPCGVDFELKTVVESPDGNGVDKPKKHSGLLHLEASLDKEMYYHGESIAVNVHIQNNSNKTVKKIKTCIAQIADICLFTTASYTCEVAKIESTLVFHLLL
;
A
#
# COMPACT_ATOMS: atom_id res chain seq x y z
N MET A 1 17.58 -26.27 26.95
CA MET A 1 18.35 -25.57 25.89
C MET A 1 17.91 -24.12 25.89
N ASP A 2 18.80 -23.16 25.69
CA ASP A 2 18.41 -21.75 25.62
C ASP A 2 17.73 -21.44 24.28
N GLU A 3 16.43 -21.12 24.34
CA GLU A 3 15.80 -20.36 23.27
C GLU A 3 16.35 -18.94 23.27
N ARG A 4 17.38 -18.69 22.44
CA ARG A 4 17.85 -17.34 22.12
C ARG A 4 16.73 -16.56 21.46
N ARG A 5 15.90 -15.89 22.27
CA ARG A 5 14.84 -14.95 21.85
C ARG A 5 15.37 -14.06 20.74
N ALA A 6 14.86 -14.25 19.52
CA ALA A 6 15.31 -13.52 18.35
C ALA A 6 15.17 -12.01 18.61
N GLY A 7 16.28 -11.28 18.45
CA GLY A 7 16.30 -9.83 18.69
C GLY A 7 15.31 -9.13 17.76
N THR A 8 14.38 -8.37 18.33
CA THR A 8 13.38 -7.60 17.57
C THR A 8 14.10 -6.75 16.51
N ARG A 9 13.83 -7.06 15.23
CA ARG A 9 14.39 -6.31 14.09
C ARG A 9 13.88 -4.87 14.14
N VAL A 10 14.75 -3.92 13.81
CA VAL A 10 14.42 -2.50 13.71
C VAL A 10 15.08 -1.98 12.44
N PHE A 11 14.29 -1.28 11.62
CA PHE A 11 14.74 -0.59 10.43
C PHE A 11 15.15 0.83 10.81
N LYS A 12 16.18 1.38 10.16
CA LYS A 12 16.57 2.79 10.32
C LYS A 12 16.96 3.42 8.99
N LYS A 13 16.74 4.72 8.85
CA LYS A 13 17.23 5.55 7.74
C LYS A 13 17.80 6.86 8.30
N THR A 14 19.06 7.13 7.99
CA THR A 14 19.77 8.35 8.39
C THR A 14 19.70 9.37 7.25
N SER A 15 19.61 10.66 7.58
CA SER A 15 19.65 11.76 6.60
C SER A 15 21.02 11.82 5.91
N PRO A 16 21.14 12.36 4.68
CA PRO A 16 22.42 12.45 3.97
C PRO A 16 23.53 13.20 4.73
N ASN A 17 23.16 14.11 5.63
CA ASN A 17 24.06 14.88 6.48
C ASN A 17 24.29 14.27 7.89
N GLY A 18 23.78 13.06 8.17
CA GLY A 18 23.93 12.39 9.46
C GLY A 18 23.05 12.92 10.61
N LYS A 19 22.59 14.18 10.56
CA LYS A 19 21.98 14.93 11.67
C LYS A 19 20.60 14.42 12.14
N ILE A 20 19.92 13.56 11.37
CA ILE A 20 18.62 12.97 11.72
C ILE A 20 18.64 11.48 11.39
N THR A 21 18.12 10.61 12.27
CA THR A 21 17.89 9.18 11.95
C THR A 21 16.52 8.71 12.42
N THR A 22 15.69 8.27 11.48
CA THR A 22 14.35 7.72 11.73
C THR A 22 14.42 6.20 11.90
N TYR A 23 13.68 5.66 12.86
CA TYR A 23 13.63 4.25 13.24
C TYR A 23 12.18 3.73 13.23
N LEU A 24 11.99 2.52 12.69
CA LEU A 24 10.70 1.80 12.64
C LEU A 24 10.87 0.33 13.04
N GLY A 25 9.83 -0.26 13.66
CA GLY A 25 9.82 -1.70 14.00
C GLY A 25 9.54 -2.60 12.80
N LYS A 26 8.63 -2.17 11.92
CA LYS A 26 8.22 -2.86 10.68
C LYS A 26 8.15 -1.86 9.51
N ARG A 27 7.93 -2.37 8.30
CA ARG A 27 7.70 -1.55 7.09
C ARG A 27 6.34 -1.83 6.47
N ASP A 28 5.86 -3.05 6.69
CA ASP A 28 4.59 -3.57 6.26
C ASP A 28 3.59 -3.37 7.42
N PHE A 29 2.49 -2.67 7.17
CA PHE A 29 1.45 -2.33 8.13
C PHE A 29 0.13 -2.88 7.60
N ILE A 30 -0.55 -3.71 8.39
CA ILE A 30 -1.75 -4.42 7.99
C ILE A 30 -2.98 -3.52 8.17
N ASP A 31 -3.81 -3.42 7.13
CA ASP A 31 -5.19 -2.96 7.24
C ASP A 31 -6.06 -4.16 7.62
N HIS A 32 -6.75 -4.08 8.75
CA HIS A 32 -7.67 -5.11 9.26
C HIS A 32 -9.13 -4.82 8.86
N GLY A 33 -9.39 -3.68 8.20
CA GLY A 33 -10.69 -3.23 7.71
C GLY A 33 -11.42 -2.30 8.68
N ASP A 34 -11.36 -2.58 9.98
CA ASP A 34 -11.89 -1.76 11.08
C ASP A 34 -10.83 -0.88 11.76
N PHE A 35 -9.54 -1.24 11.64
CA PHE A 35 -8.39 -0.39 11.95
C PHE A 35 -7.19 -0.74 11.09
N VAL A 36 -6.25 0.21 10.94
CA VAL A 36 -4.93 -0.04 10.35
C VAL A 36 -3.89 -0.13 11.48
N ASP A 37 -2.93 -1.04 11.33
CA ASP A 37 -1.74 -1.14 12.17
C ASP A 37 -1.09 0.24 12.39
N LEU A 38 -1.01 0.69 13.64
CA LEU A 38 -0.33 1.92 14.04
C LEU A 38 1.08 2.01 13.44
N ILE A 39 1.37 3.09 12.73
CA ILE A 39 2.74 3.42 12.32
C ILE A 39 3.42 4.10 13.50
N ASP A 40 4.29 3.37 14.21
CA ASP A 40 5.03 3.88 15.35
C ASP A 40 6.55 3.87 15.14
N GLY A 41 7.22 4.90 15.62
CA GLY A 41 8.67 5.00 15.50
C GLY A 41 9.31 6.03 16.40
N MET A 42 10.62 6.20 16.22
CA MET A 42 11.46 7.19 16.89
C MET A 42 12.34 7.92 15.88
N VAL A 43 12.63 9.19 16.12
CA VAL A 43 13.65 9.97 15.42
C VAL A 43 14.74 10.33 16.41
N LEU A 44 15.98 9.92 16.14
CA LEU A 44 17.17 10.44 16.80
C LEU A 44 17.58 11.74 16.11
N ILE A 45 17.68 12.82 16.88
CA ILE A 45 18.12 14.14 16.43
C ILE A 45 19.52 14.39 16.98
N ASP A 46 20.41 14.93 16.15
CA ASP A 46 21.73 15.38 16.59
C ASP A 46 21.63 16.63 17.49
N GLU A 47 22.52 16.74 18.48
CA GLU A 47 22.47 17.82 19.47
C GLU A 47 22.51 19.23 18.87
N ASP A 48 23.19 19.45 17.74
CA ASP A 48 23.34 20.78 17.18
C ASP A 48 22.01 21.29 16.63
N TYR A 49 21.17 20.40 16.08
CA TYR A 49 19.82 20.72 15.65
C TYR A 49 18.87 21.02 16.82
N ILE A 50 19.13 20.43 18.00
CA ILE A 50 18.43 20.71 19.26
C ILE A 50 18.88 22.07 19.82
N LYS A 51 20.21 22.34 19.86
CA LYS A 51 20.79 23.62 20.31
C LYS A 51 20.34 24.80 19.45
N GLU A 52 20.21 24.60 18.14
CA GLU A 52 19.69 25.57 17.18
C GLU A 52 18.14 25.62 17.14
N ASN A 53 17.44 24.83 17.98
CA ASN A 53 15.98 24.78 18.07
C ASN A 53 15.26 24.53 16.72
N ARG A 54 15.84 23.70 15.84
CA ARG A 54 15.30 23.44 14.49
C ARG A 54 14.02 22.61 14.55
N LYS A 55 12.93 23.09 13.94
CA LYS A 55 11.68 22.31 13.81
C LYS A 55 11.91 21.05 12.96
N ILE A 56 11.68 19.88 13.55
CA ILE A 56 11.73 18.57 12.90
C ILE A 56 10.31 18.04 12.79
N THR A 57 9.87 17.76 11.57
CA THR A 57 8.52 17.26 11.27
C THR A 57 8.63 15.93 10.53
N ALA A 58 7.88 14.93 10.99
CA ALA A 58 7.64 13.70 10.25
C ALA A 58 6.37 13.84 9.40
N TYR A 59 6.35 13.18 8.25
CA TYR A 59 5.23 13.20 7.31
C TYR A 59 4.90 11.78 6.90
N LEU A 60 3.62 11.42 6.96
CA LEU A 60 3.09 10.28 6.23
C LEU A 60 2.35 10.78 5.00
N LEU A 61 2.94 10.52 3.84
CA LEU A 61 2.34 10.76 2.54
C LEU A 61 1.81 9.43 1.99
N ALA A 62 0.58 9.41 1.50
CA ALA A 62 0.14 8.39 0.55
C ALA A 62 -0.23 9.11 -0.75
N ALA A 63 0.36 8.69 -1.88
CA ALA A 63 0.13 9.32 -3.17
C ALA A 63 -0.21 8.28 -4.24
N PHE A 64 -1.16 8.61 -5.10
CA PHE A 64 -1.35 7.91 -6.37
C PHE A 64 -0.43 8.54 -7.43
N ARG A 65 0.30 7.71 -8.18
CA ARG A 65 1.20 8.13 -9.27
C ARG A 65 0.83 7.46 -10.58
N TYR A 66 0.81 8.27 -11.64
CA TYR A 66 0.54 7.88 -13.01
C TYR A 66 1.44 8.69 -13.97
N GLY A 67 1.66 8.19 -15.19
CA GLY A 67 2.55 8.79 -16.17
C GLY A 67 4.00 8.26 -16.13
N ARG A 68 4.84 8.79 -17.02
CA ARG A 68 6.20 8.31 -17.31
C ARG A 68 7.23 9.38 -16.94
N GLU A 69 8.42 8.98 -16.47
CA GLU A 69 9.39 9.91 -15.86
C GLU A 69 9.90 10.99 -16.82
N ASP A 70 9.97 10.69 -18.12
CA ASP A 70 10.33 11.63 -19.19
C ASP A 70 9.24 12.69 -19.45
N LEU A 71 7.98 12.43 -19.08
CA LEU A 71 6.90 13.42 -19.10
C LEU A 71 6.87 14.24 -17.80
N ASP A 72 7.32 13.69 -16.68
CA ASP A 72 7.48 14.41 -15.39
C ASP A 72 8.50 15.56 -15.54
N VAL A 73 9.60 15.32 -16.27
CA VAL A 73 10.60 16.35 -16.64
C VAL A 73 10.00 17.46 -17.53
N LEU A 74 8.91 17.20 -18.24
CA LEU A 74 8.15 18.19 -19.02
C LEU A 74 7.02 18.87 -18.22
N GLY A 75 6.93 18.61 -16.91
CA GLY A 75 5.90 19.17 -16.03
C GLY A 75 4.55 18.45 -16.08
N LEU A 76 4.48 17.26 -16.67
CA LEU A 76 3.24 16.47 -16.83
C LEU A 76 3.12 15.38 -15.76
N THR A 77 3.31 15.76 -14.49
CA THR A 77 3.21 14.87 -13.33
C THR A 77 1.75 14.54 -13.00
N PHE A 78 1.30 13.31 -13.25
CA PHE A 78 0.00 12.84 -12.76
C PHE A 78 0.12 12.19 -11.37
N ARG A 79 0.47 13.02 -10.37
CA ARG A 79 0.47 12.66 -8.95
C ARG A 79 -0.73 13.28 -8.25
N LYS A 80 -1.51 12.47 -7.53
CA LYS A 80 -2.53 12.96 -6.58
C LYS A 80 -2.23 12.43 -5.19
N ASP A 81 -2.04 13.35 -4.25
CA ASP A 81 -1.92 13.00 -2.84
C ASP A 81 -3.29 12.55 -2.30
N LEU A 82 -3.30 11.38 -1.65
CA LEU A 82 -4.48 10.74 -1.08
C LEU A 82 -4.54 10.95 0.44
N ILE A 83 -3.38 10.90 1.09
CA ILE A 83 -3.20 11.16 2.52
C ILE A 83 -1.98 12.06 2.68
N SER A 84 -2.10 13.11 3.47
CA SER A 84 -0.98 13.89 3.97
C SER A 84 -1.21 14.14 5.46
N GLN A 85 -0.45 13.45 6.31
CA GLN A 85 -0.43 13.66 7.76
C GLN A 85 0.93 14.20 8.18
N THR A 86 0.95 15.16 9.09
CA THR A 86 2.17 15.74 9.67
C THR A 86 2.25 15.44 11.16
N PHE A 87 3.46 15.27 11.68
CA PHE A 87 3.71 15.06 13.11
C PHE A 87 4.94 15.86 13.54
N GLN A 88 4.77 16.81 14.47
CA GLN A 88 5.88 17.60 14.99
C GLN A 88 6.69 16.77 15.99
N VAL A 89 7.88 16.34 15.56
CA VAL A 89 8.80 15.50 16.34
C VAL A 89 9.56 16.35 17.36
N TYR A 90 9.99 17.54 16.95
CA TYR A 90 10.72 18.48 17.79
C TYR A 90 10.48 19.93 17.31
N PRO A 91 10.32 20.93 18.21
CA PRO A 91 10.12 20.78 19.65
C PRO A 91 8.87 19.94 19.95
N VAL A 92 8.90 19.19 21.06
CA VAL A 92 7.80 18.27 21.39
C VAL A 92 6.56 19.08 21.76
N ASP A 93 5.45 18.82 21.06
CA ASP A 93 4.15 19.35 21.47
C ASP A 93 3.68 18.62 22.73
N THR A 94 3.46 19.38 23.80
CA THR A 94 3.02 18.86 25.11
C THR A 94 1.50 18.65 25.19
N LEU A 95 0.72 19.21 24.26
CA LEU A 95 -0.74 19.09 24.23
C LEU A 95 -1.22 17.74 23.65
N HIS A 96 -0.37 17.08 22.87
CA HIS A 96 -0.70 15.85 22.13
C HIS A 96 0.16 14.64 22.54
N LEU A 97 0.59 14.60 23.80
CA LEU A 97 1.37 13.48 24.36
C LEU A 97 0.53 12.20 24.53
N ARG A 98 1.08 11.06 24.10
CA ARG A 98 0.55 9.71 24.36
C ARG A 98 1.56 8.86 25.15
N PRO A 99 1.12 7.79 25.85
CA PRO A 99 2.03 6.75 26.35
C PRO A 99 2.86 6.14 25.21
N LEU A 100 4.16 5.97 25.43
CA LEU A 100 5.07 5.36 24.45
C LEU A 100 4.67 3.91 24.15
N THR A 101 4.84 3.48 22.90
CA THR A 101 4.73 2.06 22.56
C THR A 101 5.91 1.26 23.14
N ARG A 102 5.73 -0.06 23.28
CA ARG A 102 6.81 -0.98 23.69
C ARG A 102 8.03 -0.97 22.74
N LEU A 103 7.87 -0.52 21.49
CA LEU A 103 8.98 -0.26 20.58
C LEU A 103 9.70 1.05 20.97
N GLN A 104 8.93 2.13 21.11
CA GLN A 104 9.43 3.47 21.45
C GLN A 104 10.15 3.49 22.80
N GLU A 105 9.62 2.82 23.84
CA GLU A 105 10.30 2.66 25.14
C GLU A 105 11.70 2.03 24.99
N ARG A 106 11.78 0.92 24.25
CA ARG A 106 13.02 0.16 24.04
C ARG A 106 14.02 0.93 23.20
N LEU A 107 13.54 1.72 22.24
CA LEU A 107 14.36 2.63 21.44
C LEU A 107 14.81 3.84 22.26
N LYS A 108 13.95 4.50 23.04
CA LYS A 108 14.32 5.61 23.94
C LYS A 108 15.41 5.17 24.93
N LYS A 109 15.26 4.00 25.56
CA LYS A 109 16.28 3.43 26.46
C LYS A 109 17.60 3.08 25.75
N LYS A 110 17.59 2.84 24.44
CA LYS A 110 18.79 2.50 23.64
C LYS A 110 19.47 3.70 22.98
N LEU A 111 18.68 4.73 22.61
CA LEU A 111 19.12 5.89 21.83
C LEU A 111 19.33 7.15 22.68
N GLY A 112 18.82 7.16 23.92
CA GLY A 112 19.01 8.26 24.88
C GLY A 112 18.02 9.41 24.72
N ASN A 113 18.36 10.55 25.31
CA ASN A 113 17.44 11.68 25.48
C ASN A 113 17.00 12.31 24.16
N ASN A 114 17.91 12.36 23.17
CA ASN A 114 17.70 13.02 21.88
C ASN A 114 16.87 12.18 20.88
N ALA A 115 16.34 11.03 21.31
CA ALA A 115 15.39 10.25 20.55
C ALA A 115 13.95 10.64 20.91
N TYR A 116 13.17 11.08 19.93
CA TYR A 116 11.80 11.58 20.09
C TYR A 116 10.80 10.66 19.37
N PRO A 117 9.61 10.39 19.94
CA PRO A 117 8.61 9.54 19.31
C PRO A 117 7.92 10.25 18.15
N PHE A 118 7.36 9.46 17.23
CA PHE A 118 6.31 9.89 16.31
C PHE A 118 5.34 8.73 16.08
N TRP A 119 4.14 9.05 15.62
CA TRP A 119 3.16 8.05 15.19
C TRP A 119 2.23 8.61 14.12
N PHE A 120 1.62 7.72 13.34
CA PHE A 120 0.55 8.01 12.40
C PHE A 120 -0.53 6.95 12.47
N GLU A 121 -1.78 7.38 12.36
CA GLU A 121 -2.97 6.53 12.37
C GLU A 121 -3.67 6.71 11.02
N ILE A 122 -3.58 5.69 10.17
CA ILE A 122 -4.16 5.71 8.82
C ILE A 122 -5.68 5.52 8.97
N PRO A 123 -6.53 6.36 8.35
CA PRO A 123 -7.98 6.19 8.37
C PRO A 123 -8.40 4.85 7.75
N THR A 124 -9.47 4.24 8.26
CA THR A 124 -10.08 3.06 7.64
C THR A 124 -10.53 3.35 6.20
N HIS A 125 -10.54 2.31 5.37
CA HIS A 125 -10.88 2.40 3.95
C HIS A 125 -9.94 3.31 3.11
N SER A 126 -8.76 3.62 3.64
CA SER A 126 -7.65 4.19 2.87
C SER A 126 -7.24 3.25 1.74
N ALA A 127 -6.75 3.80 0.63
CA ALA A 127 -6.23 2.97 -0.45
C ALA A 127 -4.96 2.22 0.00
N SER A 128 -5.00 0.89 0.03
CA SER A 128 -3.82 0.04 0.24
C SER A 128 -2.73 0.31 -0.80
N SER A 129 -1.48 0.09 -0.43
CA SER A 129 -0.37 0.23 -1.38
C SER A 129 -0.48 -0.84 -2.47
N VAL A 130 -0.48 -0.41 -3.73
CA VAL A 130 -0.71 -1.24 -4.91
C VAL A 130 0.17 -0.72 -6.04
N THR A 131 0.71 -1.61 -6.87
CA THR A 131 1.73 -1.27 -7.87
C THR A 131 1.52 -2.09 -9.14
N LEU A 132 1.03 -1.44 -10.20
CA LEU A 132 0.84 -2.01 -11.54
C LEU A 132 2.20 -2.12 -12.23
N GLN A 133 2.64 -3.35 -12.48
CA GLN A 133 3.90 -3.62 -13.18
C GLN A 133 3.78 -3.20 -14.66
N PRO A 134 4.80 -2.54 -15.25
CA PRO A 134 4.80 -2.22 -16.68
C PRO A 134 4.86 -3.49 -17.55
N ALA A 135 4.44 -3.37 -18.81
CA ALA A 135 4.64 -4.42 -19.79
C ALA A 135 6.13 -4.60 -20.13
N GLN A 136 6.54 -5.78 -20.59
CA GLN A 136 7.91 -6.02 -21.05
C GLN A 136 8.28 -5.03 -22.18
N GLY A 137 9.30 -4.22 -21.94
CA GLY A 137 9.78 -3.19 -22.88
C GLY A 137 9.32 -1.76 -22.56
N ASP A 138 8.39 -1.55 -21.62
CA ASP A 138 8.14 -0.22 -21.08
C ASP A 138 9.20 0.12 -20.01
N THR A 139 9.65 1.38 -20.05
CA THR A 139 10.70 1.94 -19.17
C THR A 139 10.12 2.92 -18.14
N GLY A 140 8.79 3.08 -18.07
CA GLY A 140 8.13 3.86 -17.05
C GLY A 140 8.26 3.29 -15.64
N LYS A 141 8.18 4.16 -14.62
CA LYS A 141 7.89 3.71 -13.26
C LYS A 141 6.50 3.04 -13.22
N PRO A 142 6.31 2.02 -12.36
CA PRO A 142 5.00 1.40 -12.20
C PRO A 142 3.98 2.40 -11.64
N CYS A 143 2.77 2.39 -12.19
CA CYS A 143 1.65 3.16 -11.68
C CYS A 143 1.15 2.55 -10.36
N GLY A 144 0.76 3.35 -9.37
CA GLY A 144 0.34 2.79 -8.09
C GLY A 144 0.04 3.80 -6.99
N VAL A 145 -0.20 3.26 -5.79
CA VAL A 145 -0.31 4.00 -4.53
C VAL A 145 0.92 3.67 -3.69
N ASP A 146 1.80 4.65 -3.47
CA ASP A 146 2.94 4.53 -2.56
C ASP A 146 2.69 5.28 -1.24
N PHE A 147 3.07 4.64 -0.13
CA PHE A 147 3.15 5.27 1.20
C PHE A 147 4.61 5.63 1.48
N GLU A 148 4.87 6.91 1.74
CA GLU A 148 6.20 7.45 1.98
C GLU A 148 6.26 8.13 3.35
N LEU A 149 6.96 7.49 4.29
CA LEU A 149 7.36 8.14 5.55
C LEU A 149 8.59 9.01 5.31
N LYS A 150 8.44 10.33 5.51
CA LYS A 150 9.52 11.32 5.49
C LYS A 150 9.77 11.89 6.88
N THR A 151 10.99 12.35 7.11
CA THR A 151 11.36 13.17 8.28
C THR A 151 12.29 14.25 7.77
N VAL A 152 11.90 15.52 7.95
CA VAL A 152 12.61 16.68 7.39
C VAL A 152 12.66 17.83 8.40
N VAL A 153 13.53 18.79 8.12
CA VAL A 153 13.48 20.15 8.70
C VAL A 153 12.51 20.95 7.83
N GLU A 154 11.54 21.62 8.43
CA GLU A 154 10.35 22.13 7.71
C GLU A 154 10.41 23.64 7.34
N SER A 155 9.86 23.95 6.16
CA SER A 155 9.46 25.27 5.67
C SER A 155 8.05 25.17 5.00
N PRO A 156 7.22 26.23 4.91
CA PRO A 156 5.74 26.09 4.81
C PRO A 156 5.06 25.90 3.41
N ASP A 157 3.78 25.45 3.44
CA ASP A 157 2.62 25.64 2.49
C ASP A 157 2.13 24.52 1.48
N GLY A 158 0.79 24.32 1.30
CA GLY A 158 0.11 23.43 0.28
C GLY A 158 -1.43 23.09 0.44
N ASN A 159 -2.18 22.65 -0.63
CA ASN A 159 -3.68 22.38 -0.69
C ASN A 159 -4.20 21.45 -1.89
N GLY A 160 -5.44 20.81 -1.89
CA GLY A 160 -6.06 20.04 -3.06
C GLY A 160 -7.44 19.23 -2.91
N VAL A 161 -8.17 18.79 -4.01
CA VAL A 161 -9.63 18.26 -4.06
C VAL A 161 -10.04 17.21 -5.23
N ASP A 162 -11.32 16.68 -5.36
CA ASP A 162 -12.12 16.08 -6.57
C ASP A 162 -12.21 14.50 -6.85
N LYS A 163 -13.15 13.70 -7.51
CA LYS A 163 -14.50 13.61 -8.28
C LYS A 163 -15.13 12.12 -8.21
N PRO A 164 -15.94 11.35 -9.09
CA PRO A 164 -16.69 11.40 -10.42
C PRO A 164 -18.14 10.68 -10.56
N LYS A 165 -18.49 9.77 -11.56
CA LYS A 165 -19.79 8.99 -11.89
C LYS A 165 -19.58 7.59 -12.65
N LYS A 166 -20.54 6.62 -12.78
CA LYS A 166 -20.60 5.29 -13.60
C LYS A 166 -22.12 4.85 -13.83
N HIS A 167 -22.74 3.78 -14.46
CA HIS A 167 -22.58 2.50 -15.28
C HIS A 167 -24.04 1.99 -15.75
N SER A 168 -24.49 0.83 -16.38
CA SER A 168 -24.08 -0.33 -17.28
C SER A 168 -25.34 -1.24 -17.72
N GLY A 169 -25.27 -2.32 -18.57
CA GLY A 169 -26.39 -3.31 -18.89
C GLY A 169 -26.12 -4.54 -19.85
N LEU A 170 -26.70 -5.78 -19.65
CA LEU A 170 -26.19 -7.09 -20.22
C LEU A 170 -27.13 -8.37 -20.40
N LEU A 171 -26.59 -9.61 -20.28
CA LEU A 171 -27.10 -11.01 -20.55
C LEU A 171 -26.63 -12.00 -19.41
N HIS A 172 -27.00 -13.31 -19.38
CA HIS A 172 -26.85 -14.21 -18.19
C HIS A 172 -26.04 -15.54 -18.35
N LEU A 173 -25.37 -15.99 -17.27
CA LEU A 173 -24.59 -17.23 -17.05
C LEU A 173 -24.31 -17.42 -15.52
N GLU A 174 -24.01 -18.63 -15.03
CA GLU A 174 -23.70 -18.93 -13.60
C GLU A 174 -22.39 -19.74 -13.40
N ALA A 175 -21.66 -19.48 -12.30
CA ALA A 175 -20.53 -20.25 -11.77
C ALA A 175 -20.27 -19.87 -10.29
N SER A 176 -19.58 -20.72 -9.51
CA SER A 176 -19.30 -20.46 -8.09
C SER A 176 -17.90 -20.92 -7.63
N LEU A 177 -17.47 -20.43 -6.46
CA LEU A 177 -16.18 -20.69 -5.81
C LEU A 177 -16.38 -21.45 -4.48
N ASP A 178 -15.34 -22.10 -3.95
CA ASP A 178 -15.42 -22.73 -2.62
C ASP A 178 -15.30 -21.74 -1.44
N LYS A 179 -14.77 -20.52 -1.69
CA LYS A 179 -14.62 -19.45 -0.70
C LYS A 179 -14.84 -18.07 -1.33
N GLU A 180 -15.20 -17.10 -0.49
CA GLU A 180 -15.28 -15.68 -0.88
C GLU A 180 -13.90 -14.98 -0.86
N MET A 181 -12.94 -15.51 -0.10
CA MET A 181 -11.59 -14.98 0.05
C MET A 181 -10.54 -16.10 0.08
N TYR A 182 -9.36 -15.82 -0.47
CA TYR A 182 -8.20 -16.70 -0.53
C TYR A 182 -6.92 -15.91 -0.27
N TYR A 183 -5.91 -16.56 0.31
CA TYR A 183 -4.60 -15.95 0.55
C TYR A 183 -3.59 -16.24 -0.57
N HIS A 184 -2.51 -15.44 -0.64
CA HIS A 184 -1.48 -15.63 -1.67
C HIS A 184 -0.79 -17.00 -1.53
N GLY A 185 -0.84 -17.79 -2.60
CA GLY A 185 -0.33 -19.17 -2.64
C GLY A 185 -1.37 -20.25 -2.30
N GLU A 186 -2.62 -19.88 -2.00
CA GLU A 186 -3.71 -20.81 -1.77
C GLU A 186 -4.34 -21.32 -3.09
N SER A 187 -4.80 -22.58 -3.10
CA SER A 187 -5.52 -23.18 -4.23
C SER A 187 -6.99 -22.76 -4.24
N ILE A 188 -7.51 -22.42 -5.41
CA ILE A 188 -8.90 -21.99 -5.64
C ILE A 188 -9.67 -23.10 -6.36
N ALA A 189 -10.80 -23.56 -5.81
CA ALA A 189 -11.70 -24.47 -6.50
C ALA A 189 -12.85 -23.69 -7.18
N VAL A 190 -13.17 -24.06 -8.43
CA VAL A 190 -14.18 -23.39 -9.25
C VAL A 190 -15.22 -24.41 -9.70
N ASN A 191 -16.46 -24.24 -9.24
CA ASN A 191 -17.60 -25.06 -9.61
C ASN A 191 -18.34 -24.40 -10.78
N VAL A 192 -18.53 -25.13 -11.88
CA VAL A 192 -19.15 -24.60 -13.10
C VAL A 192 -20.38 -25.43 -13.45
N HIS A 193 -21.55 -24.82 -13.40
CA HIS A 193 -22.82 -25.43 -13.83
C HIS A 193 -23.27 -24.76 -15.14
N ILE A 194 -23.74 -25.55 -16.12
CA ILE A 194 -24.12 -25.04 -17.45
C ILE A 194 -25.49 -25.59 -17.85
N GLN A 195 -26.53 -24.78 -17.66
CA GLN A 195 -27.85 -25.04 -18.27
C GLN A 195 -27.94 -24.40 -19.66
N ASN A 196 -27.57 -25.15 -20.70
CA ASN A 196 -27.58 -24.68 -22.08
C ASN A 196 -28.94 -24.93 -22.77
N ASN A 197 -29.90 -24.02 -22.59
CA ASN A 197 -31.22 -24.07 -23.23
C ASN A 197 -31.18 -23.61 -24.71
N SER A 198 -30.05 -23.71 -25.41
CA SER A 198 -29.86 -23.29 -26.81
C SER A 198 -29.53 -24.45 -27.75
N ASN A 199 -29.68 -24.23 -29.05
CA ASN A 199 -29.35 -25.22 -30.09
C ASN A 199 -27.85 -25.29 -30.46
N LYS A 200 -26.94 -24.77 -29.62
CA LYS A 200 -25.49 -24.70 -29.89
C LYS A 200 -24.68 -25.53 -28.89
N THR A 201 -23.80 -26.40 -29.36
CA THR A 201 -22.92 -27.22 -28.51
C THR A 201 -21.77 -26.41 -27.90
N VAL A 202 -21.55 -26.55 -26.59
CA VAL A 202 -20.34 -26.04 -25.91
C VAL A 202 -19.16 -26.94 -26.26
N LYS A 203 -18.11 -26.40 -26.91
CA LYS A 203 -16.96 -27.18 -27.40
C LYS A 203 -15.74 -27.20 -26.45
N LYS A 204 -15.69 -26.28 -25.50
CA LYS A 204 -14.55 -26.06 -24.60
C LYS A 204 -15.02 -25.25 -23.39
N ILE A 205 -14.51 -25.57 -22.21
CA ILE A 205 -14.60 -24.70 -21.04
C ILE A 205 -13.20 -24.13 -20.78
N LYS A 206 -13.11 -22.82 -20.59
CA LYS A 206 -11.89 -22.12 -20.15
C LYS A 206 -12.23 -21.46 -18.81
N THR A 207 -11.47 -21.80 -17.78
CA THR A 207 -11.51 -21.12 -16.48
C THR A 207 -10.24 -20.30 -16.36
N CYS A 208 -10.35 -19.01 -16.10
CA CYS A 208 -9.20 -18.13 -15.89
C CYS A 208 -9.43 -17.23 -14.69
N ILE A 209 -8.37 -17.05 -13.89
CA ILE A 209 -8.31 -16.00 -12.88
C ILE A 209 -7.80 -14.75 -13.59
N ALA A 210 -8.65 -13.74 -13.66
CA ALA A 210 -8.33 -12.45 -14.23
C ALA A 210 -8.10 -11.44 -13.10
N GLN A 211 -6.91 -10.86 -13.02
CA GLN A 211 -6.68 -9.67 -12.23
C GLN A 211 -7.24 -8.47 -12.98
N ILE A 212 -8.23 -7.81 -12.39
CA ILE A 212 -8.80 -6.56 -12.90
C ILE A 212 -8.18 -5.41 -12.09
N ALA A 213 -7.68 -4.40 -12.78
CA ALA A 213 -7.14 -3.18 -12.20
C ALA A 213 -7.80 -1.95 -12.86
N ASP A 214 -8.75 -1.34 -12.14
CA ASP A 214 -9.41 -0.09 -12.54
C ASP A 214 -8.57 1.11 -12.04
N ILE A 215 -7.89 1.80 -12.96
CA ILE A 215 -7.37 3.15 -12.70
C ILE A 215 -8.57 4.09 -12.70
N CYS A 216 -8.87 4.69 -11.54
CA CYS A 216 -10.00 5.60 -11.33
C CYS A 216 -9.62 7.09 -11.26
N LEU A 217 -8.32 7.42 -11.39
CA LEU A 217 -7.79 8.79 -11.24
C LEU A 217 -7.08 9.25 -12.52
N PHE A 218 -7.18 10.55 -12.80
CA PHE A 218 -6.72 11.24 -14.02
C PHE A 218 -7.34 10.74 -15.33
N THR A 219 -7.02 9.52 -15.77
CA THR A 219 -7.60 8.87 -16.95
C THR A 219 -8.17 7.52 -16.56
N THR A 220 -9.48 7.36 -16.67
CA THR A 220 -10.16 6.11 -16.28
C THR A 220 -9.83 4.99 -17.26
N ALA A 221 -9.17 3.92 -16.79
CA ALA A 221 -8.75 2.80 -17.61
C ALA A 221 -8.84 1.48 -16.83
N SER A 222 -9.48 0.47 -17.42
CA SER A 222 -9.61 -0.88 -16.85
C SER A 222 -8.63 -1.82 -17.53
N TYR A 223 -7.68 -2.35 -16.76
CA TYR A 223 -6.71 -3.35 -17.22
C TYR A 223 -7.13 -4.73 -16.72
N THR A 224 -7.15 -5.72 -17.62
CA THR A 224 -7.49 -7.11 -17.29
C THR A 224 -6.34 -8.02 -17.68
N CYS A 225 -5.66 -8.61 -16.71
CA CYS A 225 -4.56 -9.54 -16.90
C CYS A 225 -4.96 -10.97 -16.52
N GLU A 226 -4.68 -11.95 -17.37
CA GLU A 226 -4.88 -13.36 -17.06
C GLU A 226 -3.72 -13.88 -16.20
N VAL A 227 -3.95 -14.04 -14.90
CA VAL A 227 -2.90 -14.42 -13.92
C VAL A 227 -2.85 -15.93 -13.66
N ALA A 228 -3.94 -16.65 -13.95
CA ALA A 228 -3.94 -18.12 -14.01
C ALA A 228 -5.00 -18.61 -15.00
N LYS A 229 -4.78 -19.78 -15.61
CA LYS A 229 -5.66 -20.34 -16.64
C LYS A 229 -5.64 -21.87 -16.62
N ILE A 230 -6.83 -22.46 -16.72
CA ILE A 230 -7.07 -23.88 -16.96
C ILE A 230 -8.05 -24.00 -18.14
N GLU A 231 -7.80 -24.93 -19.05
CA GLU A 231 -8.70 -25.24 -20.17
C GLU A 231 -9.06 -26.71 -20.16
N SER A 232 -10.35 -27.01 -20.34
CA SER A 232 -10.87 -28.37 -20.46
C SER A 232 -11.62 -28.56 -21.77
N THR A 233 -11.15 -29.51 -22.57
CA THR A 233 -11.85 -30.06 -23.73
C THR A 233 -12.67 -31.26 -23.27
N LEU A 234 -13.89 -31.01 -22.81
CA LEU A 234 -14.79 -32.04 -22.28
C LEU A 234 -15.27 -32.98 -23.40
N VAL A 235 -14.53 -34.06 -23.61
CA VAL A 235 -15.03 -35.28 -24.26
C VAL A 235 -15.51 -36.22 -23.15
N PHE A 236 -16.68 -35.92 -22.58
CA PHE A 236 -17.36 -36.85 -21.70
C PHE A 236 -17.85 -38.06 -22.51
N HIS A 237 -17.10 -39.15 -22.48
CA HIS A 237 -17.66 -40.45 -22.82
C HIS A 237 -18.68 -40.82 -21.75
N LEU A 238 -19.92 -41.06 -22.16
CA LEU A 238 -20.95 -41.59 -21.29
C LEU A 238 -20.54 -43.00 -20.83
N LEU A 239 -20.41 -43.18 -19.52
CA LEU A 239 -20.66 -44.47 -18.89
C LEU A 239 -22.08 -44.40 -18.31
N LEU A 240 -22.90 -45.37 -18.70
CA LEU A 240 -24.26 -45.61 -18.21
C LEU A 240 -24.21 -46.43 -16.92
#